data_AF-A0A2N1KRF2-F1
#
_entry.id   AF-A0A2N1KRF2-F1
#
_cell.length_a   1.000
_cell.length_b   1.000
_cell.length_c   1.000
_cell.angle_alpha   90.00
_cell.angle_beta   90.00
_cell.angle_gamma   90.00
#
_symmetry.space_group_name_H-M   'P 1'
#
loop_
_entity.id
_entity.type
_entity.pdbx_description
1 polymer ?
#
loop_
_entity_poly.entity_id
_entity_poly.type
_entity_poly.pdbx_seq_one_letter_code
_entity_poly.pdbx_strand_id
1 'polypeptide(L)'
;MYHKPLQRSIFLLFFCSLWVQAQDTTKYRPSGTYFIQLATTALSTSNRTAFWLQANQYGIIPSTPQNALLSAGVYYAIPLSKKWTIDAAIAGVGQSNNPDYKGIISEGYLRLKFKKWELYGGRKREYIGLSDTLLGMGSMVSSTNALPIPQVRFGTYDFIPIIGKWFWVKGYWVHGWFENSRPFVKNALLHQKGLYVRLGGNKSPLVLHAGVNHSVQWGGYAETFRQDNGAMSRYGYYENSWLGYRGVVSGMSMAEYAVAHPGRVIVFDQNRVGNHLGTIDLGLQVRFKAFDLFAYRQIMFEDGSLFYRLQAADSFNGLRWLNKKRSDPAFYLSRVTVEFLSTIDQGGAEFMDTDPRKRGRDNYFNNSQYQDGWMYFGRTLGTPFIIPDSELKKSVRKNALGFTNNRVEVGHLGLAGRIHRRTSWELKLSASRNYGTYIMPYYKTLDQFSGYLRIGTQLKWLKGGELSGAVAYDDGRILDSTLGGFVSFRKTGTF
;
A
#
# COMPACT_ATOMS: atom_id res chain seq x y z
N MET A 1 -44.53 40.18 -9.69
CA MET A 1 -43.53 39.58 -10.59
C MET A 1 -42.22 39.44 -9.83
N TYR A 2 -41.97 38.28 -9.23
CA TYR A 2 -40.77 38.00 -8.43
C TYR A 2 -39.87 37.03 -9.20
N HIS A 3 -38.69 37.49 -9.62
CA HIS A 3 -37.67 36.66 -10.23
C HIS A 3 -36.97 35.79 -9.17
N LYS A 4 -37.09 34.47 -9.33
CA LYS A 4 -36.36 33.44 -8.56
C LYS A 4 -34.88 33.39 -8.99
N PRO A 5 -33.91 33.36 -8.06
CA PRO A 5 -32.53 33.03 -8.41
C PRO A 5 -32.35 31.52 -8.55
N LEU A 6 -31.87 31.09 -9.71
CA LEU A 6 -31.57 29.70 -10.06
C LEU A 6 -30.25 29.27 -9.40
N GLN A 7 -30.31 28.67 -8.21
CA GLN A 7 -29.14 28.05 -7.58
C GLN A 7 -28.73 26.79 -8.37
N ARG A 8 -27.65 26.90 -9.16
CA ARG A 8 -26.98 25.77 -9.81
C ARG A 8 -25.96 25.16 -8.84
N SER A 9 -26.30 24.03 -8.22
CA SER A 9 -25.36 23.26 -7.40
C SER A 9 -24.33 22.54 -8.28
N ILE A 10 -23.06 22.91 -8.07
CA ILE A 10 -21.86 22.32 -8.69
C ILE A 10 -21.41 21.15 -7.81
N PHE A 11 -21.55 19.91 -8.28
CA PHE A 11 -20.97 18.73 -7.63
C PHE A 11 -19.64 18.40 -8.32
N LEU A 12 -18.55 18.57 -7.57
CA LEU A 12 -17.17 18.25 -7.94
C LEU A 12 -16.67 17.22 -6.94
N LEU A 13 -16.71 15.93 -7.29
CA LEU A 13 -16.15 14.87 -6.43
C LEU A 13 -15.50 13.79 -7.30
N PHE A 14 -14.17 13.85 -7.36
CA PHE A 14 -13.35 12.67 -7.55
C PHE A 14 -13.12 12.03 -6.19
N PHE A 15 -13.15 10.69 -6.13
CA PHE A 15 -12.99 9.89 -4.92
C PHE A 15 -11.68 10.21 -4.18
N CYS A 16 -11.80 11.08 -3.20
CA CYS A 16 -11.12 11.08 -1.92
C CYS A 16 -11.90 12.09 -1.05
N SER A 17 -12.49 11.62 0.05
CA SER A 17 -13.19 12.45 1.05
C SER A 17 -14.34 13.31 0.54
N LEU A 18 -15.56 12.77 0.62
CA LEU A 18 -16.79 13.55 0.80
C LEU A 18 -16.71 14.31 2.14
N TRP A 19 -16.10 15.50 2.14
CA TRP A 19 -16.32 16.52 3.17
C TRP A 19 -16.46 17.88 2.47
N VAL A 20 -17.64 18.10 1.91
CA VAL A 20 -18.15 19.45 1.66
C VAL A 20 -19.43 19.57 2.47
N GLN A 21 -19.29 20.02 3.72
CA GLN A 21 -20.37 20.66 4.46
C GLN A 21 -20.00 22.13 4.58
N ALA A 22 -20.68 22.96 3.80
CA ALA A 22 -20.82 24.38 4.10
C ALA A 22 -22.15 24.53 4.85
N GLN A 23 -22.08 24.84 6.15
CA GLN A 23 -22.91 25.83 6.83
C GLN A 23 -22.61 25.83 8.33
N ASP A 24 -22.48 27.04 8.86
CA ASP A 24 -22.62 27.37 10.27
C ASP A 24 -23.81 26.65 10.89
N THR A 25 -23.56 25.87 11.94
CA THR A 25 -24.39 25.71 13.16
C THR A 25 -23.86 24.53 13.98
N THR A 26 -23.75 24.73 15.29
CA THR A 26 -23.23 23.82 16.32
C THR A 26 -24.11 22.59 16.54
N LYS A 27 -24.24 21.70 15.55
CA LYS A 27 -24.87 20.39 15.73
C LYS A 27 -23.89 19.26 15.37
N TYR A 28 -23.33 18.62 16.40
CA TYR A 28 -22.60 17.36 16.30
C TYR A 28 -23.58 16.25 15.91
N ARG A 29 -23.89 16.12 14.62
CA ARG A 29 -24.80 15.08 14.14
C ARG A 29 -24.00 13.85 13.71
N PRO A 30 -24.44 12.64 14.08
CA PRO A 30 -23.93 11.43 13.47
C PRO A 30 -24.13 11.45 11.95
N SER A 31 -23.27 10.75 11.23
CA SER A 31 -23.40 10.57 9.78
C SER A 31 -23.00 9.16 9.38
N GLY A 32 -23.87 8.47 8.65
CA GLY A 32 -23.59 7.19 8.04
C GLY A 32 -23.43 7.28 6.53
N THR A 33 -22.58 6.42 5.97
CA THR A 33 -22.56 6.13 4.54
C THR A 33 -22.58 4.62 4.31
N TYR A 34 -23.17 4.19 3.21
CA TYR A 34 -23.14 2.79 2.79
C TYR A 34 -22.79 2.69 1.32
N PHE A 35 -22.34 1.50 0.92
CA PHE A 35 -22.29 1.09 -0.47
C PHE A 35 -22.71 -0.36 -0.65
N ILE A 36 -23.24 -0.65 -1.84
CA ILE A 36 -23.43 -2.00 -2.37
C ILE A 36 -22.89 -1.98 -3.80
N GLN A 37 -22.15 -3.01 -4.18
CA GLN A 37 -21.54 -3.14 -5.50
C GLN A 37 -21.65 -4.57 -5.99
N LEU A 38 -22.13 -4.73 -7.22
CA LEU A 38 -22.01 -5.96 -7.98
C LEU A 38 -20.97 -5.74 -9.08
N ALA A 39 -20.05 -6.67 -9.23
CA ALA A 39 -19.02 -6.63 -10.26
C ALA A 39 -18.71 -8.01 -10.82
N THR A 40 -17.97 -8.06 -11.93
CA THR A 40 -17.44 -9.29 -12.51
C THR A 40 -16.05 -9.04 -13.09
N THR A 41 -15.17 -10.05 -13.02
CA THR A 41 -13.89 -10.12 -13.74
C THR A 41 -13.82 -11.35 -14.64
N ALA A 42 -14.95 -12.02 -14.91
CA ALA A 42 -14.99 -13.25 -15.69
C ALA A 42 -14.62 -13.07 -17.17
N LEU A 43 -14.64 -11.83 -17.67
CA LEU A 43 -14.13 -11.49 -18.99
C LEU A 43 -12.60 -11.60 -18.94
N SER A 44 -12.04 -12.78 -19.19
CA SER A 44 -10.59 -12.97 -19.28
C SER A 44 -10.24 -14.00 -20.33
N THR A 45 -9.20 -13.74 -21.12
CA THR A 45 -8.66 -14.69 -22.11
C THR A 45 -7.75 -15.75 -21.49
N SER A 46 -7.44 -15.64 -20.19
CA SER A 46 -6.60 -16.57 -19.44
C SER A 46 -7.27 -16.96 -18.13
N ASN A 47 -6.70 -17.93 -17.40
CA ASN A 47 -7.17 -18.32 -16.06
C ASN A 47 -6.76 -17.32 -14.96
N ARG A 48 -6.43 -16.08 -15.33
CA ARG A 48 -5.96 -15.01 -14.46
C ARG A 48 -6.77 -13.73 -14.68
N THR A 49 -7.02 -12.99 -13.61
CA THR A 49 -7.45 -11.59 -13.64
C THR A 49 -6.25 -10.72 -14.04
N ALA A 50 -6.38 -9.93 -15.11
CA ALA A 50 -5.30 -9.06 -15.58
C ALA A 50 -4.75 -8.12 -14.47
N PHE A 51 -3.44 -7.86 -14.50
CA PHE A 51 -2.64 -7.25 -13.44
C PHE A 51 -3.30 -6.01 -12.83
N TRP A 52 -3.60 -5.00 -13.65
CA TRP A 52 -4.14 -3.73 -13.17
C TRP A 52 -5.61 -3.78 -12.72
N LEU A 53 -6.35 -4.85 -13.03
CA LEU A 53 -7.69 -5.06 -12.47
C LEU A 53 -7.62 -5.47 -11.00
N GLN A 54 -6.53 -6.12 -10.58
CA GLN A 54 -6.37 -6.65 -9.23
C GLN A 54 -5.32 -5.94 -8.38
N ALA A 55 -4.33 -5.30 -8.99
CA ALA A 55 -3.28 -4.59 -8.29
C ALA A 55 -3.82 -3.32 -7.61
N ASN A 56 -3.30 -3.01 -6.42
CA ASN A 56 -3.67 -1.80 -5.65
C ASN A 56 -5.16 -1.70 -5.28
N GLN A 57 -5.90 -2.82 -5.24
CA GLN A 57 -7.32 -2.92 -4.86
C GLN A 57 -7.55 -3.44 -3.42
N TYR A 58 -6.59 -3.26 -2.52
CA TYR A 58 -6.58 -3.78 -1.16
C TYR A 58 -6.82 -5.29 -1.09
N GLY A 59 -6.28 -6.06 -2.05
CA GLY A 59 -6.43 -7.51 -2.11
C GLY A 59 -7.86 -8.04 -2.29
N ILE A 60 -8.85 -7.19 -2.59
CA ILE A 60 -10.27 -7.62 -2.69
C ILE A 60 -10.64 -8.24 -4.03
N ILE A 61 -9.84 -8.00 -5.07
CA ILE A 61 -10.02 -8.58 -6.40
C ILE A 61 -8.98 -9.70 -6.54
N PRO A 62 -9.40 -10.97 -6.60
CA PRO A 62 -8.48 -12.09 -6.63
C PRO A 62 -7.77 -12.25 -7.98
N SER A 63 -6.68 -13.01 -7.97
CA SER A 63 -5.90 -13.32 -9.17
C SER A 63 -6.63 -14.28 -10.12
N THR A 64 -7.63 -15.01 -9.65
CA THR A 64 -8.50 -15.86 -10.48
C THR A 64 -9.75 -15.09 -10.91
N PRO A 65 -10.17 -15.14 -12.19
CA PRO A 65 -11.39 -14.49 -12.68
C PRO A 65 -12.65 -14.89 -11.90
N GLN A 66 -13.53 -13.92 -11.65
CA GLN A 66 -14.74 -14.11 -10.83
C GLN A 66 -15.99 -13.84 -11.66
N ASN A 67 -16.91 -14.82 -11.70
CA ASN A 67 -18.22 -14.68 -12.34
C ASN A 67 -19.02 -13.54 -11.72
N ALA A 68 -19.01 -13.48 -10.39
CA ALA A 68 -19.61 -12.42 -9.61
C ALA A 68 -18.76 -12.07 -8.39
N LEU A 69 -18.73 -10.77 -8.08
CA LEU A 69 -18.17 -10.13 -6.91
C LEU A 69 -19.27 -9.25 -6.29
N LEU A 70 -19.67 -9.56 -5.06
CA LEU A 70 -20.65 -8.77 -4.32
C LEU A 70 -19.96 -8.10 -3.15
N SER A 71 -19.87 -6.78 -3.17
CA SER A 71 -19.27 -6.00 -2.08
C SER A 71 -20.30 -5.11 -1.42
N ALA A 72 -20.25 -5.01 -0.10
CA ALA A 72 -21.08 -4.08 0.65
C ALA A 72 -20.31 -3.55 1.85
N GLY A 73 -20.66 -2.36 2.30
CA GLY A 73 -20.06 -1.81 3.50
C GLY A 73 -20.81 -0.61 4.05
N VAL A 74 -20.60 -0.37 5.33
CA VAL A 74 -21.19 0.69 6.13
C VAL A 74 -20.08 1.40 6.91
N TYR A 75 -20.10 2.73 6.87
CA TYR A 75 -19.20 3.59 7.62
C TYR A 75 -20.05 4.53 8.45
N TYR A 76 -19.73 4.66 9.73
CA TYR A 76 -20.50 5.48 10.65
C TYR A 76 -19.58 6.31 11.54
N ALA A 77 -19.91 7.58 11.72
CA ALA A 77 -19.17 8.49 12.57
C ALA A 77 -20.11 9.22 13.53
N ILE A 78 -19.72 9.25 14.81
CA ILE A 78 -20.42 9.92 15.90
C ILE A 78 -19.48 11.00 16.47
N PRO A 79 -19.71 12.28 16.19
CA PRO A 79 -19.01 13.35 16.88
C PRO A 79 -19.50 13.45 18.33
N LEU A 80 -18.63 13.15 19.30
CA LEU A 80 -18.94 13.25 20.73
C LEU A 80 -18.81 14.68 21.25
N SER A 81 -17.95 15.49 20.62
CA SER A 81 -17.76 16.92 20.94
C SER A 81 -17.02 17.63 19.79
N LYS A 82 -16.64 18.91 19.98
CA LYS A 82 -15.76 19.66 19.05
C LYS A 82 -14.45 18.95 18.73
N LYS A 83 -13.93 18.17 19.67
CA LYS A 83 -12.59 17.59 19.58
C LYS A 83 -12.62 16.06 19.46
N TRP A 84 -13.69 15.43 19.94
CA TRP A 84 -13.80 13.98 20.02
C TRP A 84 -14.76 13.44 18.98
N THR A 85 -14.37 12.35 18.31
CA THR A 85 -15.22 11.63 17.37
C THR A 85 -14.91 10.15 17.45
N ILE A 86 -15.94 9.32 17.50
CA ILE A 86 -15.82 7.88 17.29
C ILE A 86 -16.25 7.59 15.86
N ASP A 87 -15.50 6.77 15.14
CA ASP A 87 -15.98 6.20 13.87
C ASP A 87 -15.67 4.72 13.76
N ALA A 88 -16.53 4.00 13.07
CA ALA A 88 -16.42 2.58 12.84
C ALA A 88 -16.83 2.26 11.41
N ALA A 89 -16.30 1.16 10.88
CA ALA A 89 -16.71 0.64 9.58
C ALA A 89 -16.72 -0.88 9.56
N ILE A 90 -17.61 -1.43 8.75
CA ILE A 90 -17.59 -2.83 8.34
C ILE A 90 -17.84 -2.89 6.84
N ALA A 91 -16.98 -3.59 6.11
CA ALA A 91 -17.12 -3.79 4.68
C ALA A 91 -16.58 -5.17 4.28
N GLY A 92 -17.30 -5.86 3.42
CA GLY A 92 -16.92 -7.18 2.94
C GLY A 92 -17.17 -7.37 1.45
N VAL A 93 -16.56 -8.42 0.91
CA VAL A 93 -16.73 -8.89 -0.46
C VAL A 93 -16.95 -10.39 -0.48
N GLY A 94 -18.01 -10.84 -1.17
CA GLY A 94 -18.23 -12.23 -1.56
C GLY A 94 -17.65 -12.50 -2.96
N GLN A 95 -17.05 -13.67 -3.14
CA GLN A 95 -16.32 -14.06 -4.34
C GLN A 95 -16.74 -15.46 -4.79
N SER A 96 -17.14 -15.60 -6.06
CA SER A 96 -17.73 -16.83 -6.60
C SER A 96 -16.71 -17.95 -6.83
N ASN A 97 -15.60 -17.63 -7.49
CA ASN A 97 -14.63 -18.59 -8.04
C ASN A 97 -13.28 -18.55 -7.31
N ASN A 98 -13.14 -17.80 -6.21
CA ASN A 98 -11.89 -17.82 -5.44
C ASN A 98 -11.72 -19.20 -4.77
N PRO A 99 -10.56 -19.88 -4.95
CA PRO A 99 -10.30 -21.20 -4.37
C PRO A 99 -10.01 -21.16 -2.86
N ASP A 100 -9.47 -20.06 -2.34
CA ASP A 100 -8.95 -19.98 -0.97
C ASP A 100 -10.02 -19.51 0.02
N TYR A 101 -10.87 -18.57 -0.39
CA TYR A 101 -11.94 -18.02 0.46
C TYR A 101 -13.11 -17.47 -0.36
N LYS A 102 -14.34 -17.73 0.08
CA LYS A 102 -15.57 -17.25 -0.60
C LYS A 102 -16.04 -15.88 -0.13
N GLY A 103 -15.49 -15.37 0.98
CA GLY A 103 -15.83 -14.06 1.52
C GLY A 103 -14.69 -13.46 2.32
N ILE A 104 -14.49 -12.15 2.21
CA ILE A 104 -13.47 -11.40 2.94
C ILE A 104 -14.12 -10.21 3.66
N ILE A 105 -13.77 -10.01 4.92
CA ILE A 105 -13.97 -8.74 5.61
C ILE A 105 -12.81 -7.81 5.21
N SER A 106 -13.08 -6.91 4.29
CA SER A 106 -12.11 -5.97 3.73
C SER A 106 -11.81 -4.78 4.66
N GLU A 107 -12.79 -4.37 5.45
CA GLU A 107 -12.65 -3.40 6.55
C GLU A 107 -13.54 -3.81 7.72
N GLY A 108 -13.06 -3.57 8.94
CA GLY A 108 -13.71 -3.91 10.19
C GLY A 108 -12.93 -3.26 11.33
N TYR A 109 -13.31 -2.06 11.74
CA TYR A 109 -12.54 -1.29 12.72
C TYR A 109 -13.42 -0.42 13.62
N LEU A 110 -12.87 -0.08 14.79
CA LEU A 110 -13.36 0.96 15.69
C LEU A 110 -12.23 1.97 15.95
N ARG A 111 -12.52 3.26 15.78
CA ARG A 111 -11.57 4.35 15.94
C ARG A 111 -12.09 5.44 16.85
N LEU A 112 -11.25 5.87 17.79
CA LEU A 112 -11.41 7.05 18.61
C LEU A 112 -10.47 8.15 18.11
N LYS A 113 -11.02 9.33 17.82
CA LYS A 113 -10.24 10.51 17.41
C LYS A 113 -10.32 11.61 18.46
N PHE A 114 -9.16 12.22 18.72
CA PHE A 114 -9.03 13.45 19.49
C PHE A 114 -8.27 14.50 18.67
N LYS A 115 -8.97 15.52 18.17
CA LYS A 115 -8.44 16.46 17.16
C LYS A 115 -7.84 15.68 15.98
N LYS A 116 -6.51 15.74 15.78
CA LYS A 116 -5.75 15.05 14.73
C LYS A 116 -5.10 13.73 15.18
N TRP A 117 -5.30 13.36 16.45
CA TRP A 117 -4.88 12.07 16.98
C TRP A 117 -5.95 11.01 16.75
N GLU A 118 -5.51 9.77 16.56
CA GLU A 118 -6.34 8.58 16.50
C GLU A 118 -5.75 7.45 17.34
N LEU A 119 -6.65 6.66 17.91
CA LEU A 119 -6.42 5.30 18.37
C LEU A 119 -7.47 4.43 17.68
N TYR A 120 -7.07 3.37 16.98
CA TYR A 120 -8.04 2.41 16.46
C TYR A 120 -7.54 0.97 16.62
N GLY A 121 -8.51 0.06 16.66
CA GLY A 121 -8.30 -1.38 16.55
C GLY A 121 -9.12 -1.96 15.40
N GLY A 122 -8.51 -2.88 14.65
CA GLY A 122 -9.16 -3.65 13.59
C GLY A 122 -8.47 -3.55 12.24
N ARG A 123 -9.19 -3.93 11.18
CA ARG A 123 -8.73 -3.87 9.79
C ARG A 123 -9.27 -2.60 9.13
N LYS A 124 -8.37 -1.71 8.71
CA LYS A 124 -8.73 -0.43 8.09
C LYS A 124 -7.86 -0.18 6.87
N ARG A 125 -8.45 0.31 5.78
CA ARG A 125 -7.68 0.68 4.58
C ARG A 125 -6.80 1.89 4.87
N GLU A 126 -5.52 1.79 4.51
CA GLU A 126 -4.50 2.82 4.72
C GLU A 126 -3.53 2.89 3.55
N TYR A 127 -2.89 4.05 3.43
CA TYR A 127 -1.77 4.27 2.53
C TYR A 127 -0.60 4.81 3.35
N ILE A 128 0.57 4.20 3.18
CA ILE A 128 1.78 4.56 3.92
C ILE A 128 2.87 4.95 2.93
N GLY A 129 3.47 6.10 3.17
CA GLY A 129 4.54 6.66 2.36
C GLY A 129 4.11 7.87 1.51
N LEU A 130 5.09 8.48 0.85
CA LEU A 130 4.94 9.66 0.00
C LEU A 130 4.98 9.29 -1.49
N SER A 131 3.81 9.12 -2.09
CA SER A 131 3.66 8.81 -3.52
C SER A 131 2.23 9.04 -4.01
N ASP A 132 1.95 8.84 -5.30
CA ASP A 132 0.57 8.95 -5.81
C ASP A 132 -0.25 7.74 -5.34
N THR A 133 -1.33 8.03 -4.60
CA THR A 133 -2.17 7.00 -3.98
C THR A 133 -3.28 6.44 -4.87
N LEU A 134 -3.49 7.01 -6.06
CA LEU A 134 -4.61 6.66 -6.94
C LEU A 134 -4.11 5.99 -8.23
N LEU A 135 -3.19 6.66 -8.91
CA LEU A 135 -2.74 6.24 -10.23
C LEU A 135 -1.41 5.51 -10.20
N GLY A 136 -0.57 5.77 -9.19
CA GLY A 136 0.77 5.21 -9.10
C GLY A 136 0.83 3.70 -8.89
N MET A 137 2.06 3.21 -8.91
CA MET A 137 2.46 1.83 -8.64
C MET A 137 2.26 1.45 -7.18
N GLY A 138 2.11 2.42 -6.28
CA GLY A 138 2.00 2.16 -4.84
C GLY A 138 3.36 2.23 -4.17
N SER A 139 3.36 2.63 -2.89
CA SER A 139 4.57 2.77 -2.07
C SER A 139 5.39 1.48 -2.04
N MET A 140 6.71 1.60 -2.04
CA MET A 140 7.61 0.44 -2.18
C MET A 140 7.33 -0.63 -1.14
N VAL A 141 7.24 -0.30 0.15
CA VAL A 141 7.15 -1.28 1.25
C VAL A 141 5.73 -1.47 1.78
N SER A 142 4.83 -0.48 1.63
CA SER A 142 3.47 -0.57 2.17
C SER A 142 2.45 0.14 1.26
N SER A 143 1.92 -0.60 0.30
CA SER A 143 0.98 -0.14 -0.72
C SER A 143 -0.47 -0.57 -0.41
N THR A 144 -1.35 -0.37 -1.38
CA THR A 144 -2.74 -0.84 -1.35
C THR A 144 -2.90 -2.17 -2.10
N ASN A 145 -1.84 -2.93 -2.35
CA ASN A 145 -1.91 -4.15 -3.15
C ASN A 145 -2.53 -5.34 -2.40
N ALA A 146 -2.26 -5.45 -1.11
CA ALA A 146 -2.75 -6.51 -0.23
C ALA A 146 -3.91 -6.04 0.67
N LEU A 147 -4.58 -7.00 1.31
CA LEU A 147 -5.56 -6.69 2.36
C LEU A 147 -4.89 -5.95 3.52
N PRO A 148 -5.57 -4.99 4.18
CA PRO A 148 -5.00 -4.39 5.36
C PRO A 148 -4.85 -5.41 6.49
N ILE A 149 -3.72 -5.36 7.18
CA ILE A 149 -3.43 -6.20 8.34
C ILE A 149 -4.28 -5.70 9.53
N PRO A 150 -5.04 -6.56 10.22
CA PRO A 150 -5.69 -6.21 11.48
C PRO A 150 -4.64 -5.71 12.47
N GLN A 151 -4.89 -4.55 13.06
CA GLN A 151 -3.90 -3.87 13.88
C GLN A 151 -4.52 -2.96 14.93
N VAL A 152 -3.73 -2.67 15.95
CA VAL A 152 -3.92 -1.52 16.84
C VAL A 152 -2.95 -0.43 16.39
N ARG A 153 -3.49 0.75 16.10
CA ARG A 153 -2.72 1.92 15.68
C ARG A 153 -2.98 3.09 16.61
N PHE A 154 -1.90 3.73 17.03
CA PHE A 154 -1.94 5.02 17.73
C PHE A 154 -1.09 6.05 16.98
N GLY A 155 -1.57 7.29 16.88
CA GLY A 155 -0.79 8.39 16.33
C GLY A 155 -1.64 9.48 15.72
N THR A 156 -1.10 10.16 14.72
CA THR A 156 -1.79 11.22 14.00
C THR A 156 -2.23 10.74 12.61
N TYR A 157 -3.50 10.94 12.26
CA TYR A 157 -4.00 10.61 10.92
C TYR A 157 -3.64 11.66 9.86
N ASP A 158 -3.25 12.86 10.30
CA ASP A 158 -2.81 13.97 9.44
C ASP A 158 -1.73 14.80 10.16
N PHE A 159 -0.98 15.60 9.40
CA PHE A 159 0.06 16.48 9.91
C PHE A 159 -0.47 17.46 10.96
N ILE A 160 0.17 17.50 12.13
CA ILE A 160 -0.08 18.46 13.21
C ILE A 160 1.00 19.55 13.20
N PRO A 161 0.65 20.82 13.43
CA PRO A 161 1.64 21.88 13.53
C PRO A 161 2.36 21.75 14.88
N ILE A 162 3.70 21.74 14.85
CA ILE A 162 4.53 21.69 16.07
C ILE A 162 5.17 23.05 16.35
N ILE A 163 5.67 23.73 15.31
CA ILE A 163 6.27 25.07 15.43
C ILE A 163 5.57 26.01 14.43
N GLY A 164 4.83 26.97 14.99
CA GLY A 164 4.08 27.95 14.20
C GLY A 164 3.14 27.31 13.18
N LYS A 165 3.05 27.90 11.98
CA LYS A 165 2.23 27.39 10.86
C LYS A 165 3.08 26.79 9.73
N TRP A 166 4.38 26.60 9.94
CA TRP A 166 5.33 26.20 8.89
C TRP A 166 6.00 24.85 9.15
N PHE A 167 6.15 24.40 10.40
CA PHE A 167 6.69 23.07 10.71
C PHE A 167 5.60 22.13 11.22
N TRP A 168 5.39 21.03 10.51
CA TRP A 168 4.35 20.06 10.79
C TRP A 168 4.91 18.65 10.88
N VAL A 169 4.32 17.83 11.76
CA VAL A 169 4.74 16.46 12.01
C VAL A 169 3.54 15.51 11.88
N LYS A 170 3.77 14.32 11.35
CA LYS A 170 2.84 13.18 11.38
C LYS A 170 3.60 11.98 11.91
N GLY A 171 3.10 11.37 12.98
CA GLY A 171 3.72 10.20 13.62
C GLY A 171 2.71 9.10 13.87
N TYR A 172 3.13 7.84 13.85
CA TYR A 172 2.29 6.71 14.24
C TYR A 172 3.09 5.52 14.73
N TRP A 173 2.40 4.68 15.50
CA TRP A 173 2.84 3.42 16.05
C TRP A 173 1.77 2.36 15.83
N VAL A 174 2.20 1.16 15.48
CA VAL A 174 1.33 0.05 15.08
C VAL A 174 1.83 -1.25 15.69
N HIS A 175 0.88 -2.06 16.12
CA HIS A 175 1.05 -3.49 16.36
C HIS A 175 -0.06 -4.24 15.62
N GLY A 176 0.27 -5.27 14.84
CA GLY A 176 -0.68 -6.01 14.03
C GLY A 176 -0.40 -7.51 13.96
N TRP A 177 -1.30 -8.24 13.31
CA TRP A 177 -1.27 -9.70 13.25
C TRP A 177 -1.35 -10.19 11.82
N PHE A 178 -0.31 -10.92 11.38
CA PHE A 178 -0.33 -11.60 10.10
C PHE A 178 -1.37 -12.73 10.09
N GLU A 179 -1.66 -13.25 8.91
CA GLU A 179 -2.56 -14.37 8.71
C GLU A 179 -1.93 -15.65 9.24
N ASN A 180 -2.72 -16.48 9.93
CA ASN A 180 -2.23 -17.76 10.46
C ASN A 180 -2.21 -18.90 9.44
N SER A 181 -2.69 -18.65 8.22
CA SER A 181 -2.68 -19.59 7.10
C SER A 181 -1.35 -19.60 6.33
N ARG A 182 -0.33 -18.89 6.82
CA ARG A 182 1.01 -18.86 6.21
C ARG A 182 1.66 -20.25 6.24
N PRO A 183 2.34 -20.65 5.16
CA PRO A 183 2.96 -21.97 5.07
C PRO A 183 4.19 -22.13 5.98
N PHE A 184 4.98 -21.07 6.22
CA PHE A 184 6.22 -21.16 7.01
C PHE A 184 6.06 -20.70 8.47
N VAL A 185 5.71 -19.42 8.69
CA VAL A 185 5.64 -18.84 10.05
C VAL A 185 4.19 -18.60 10.46
N LYS A 186 3.73 -19.28 11.51
CA LYS A 186 2.42 -19.05 12.12
C LYS A 186 2.51 -18.03 13.24
N ASN A 187 1.40 -17.33 13.54
CA ASN A 187 1.30 -16.33 14.60
C ASN A 187 2.34 -15.19 14.50
N ALA A 188 2.77 -14.86 13.27
CA ALA A 188 3.68 -13.75 13.05
C ALA A 188 2.99 -12.40 13.36
N LEU A 189 3.76 -11.49 13.93
CA LEU A 189 3.31 -10.18 14.36
C LEU A 189 3.91 -9.09 13.47
N LEU A 190 3.17 -7.98 13.35
CA LEU A 190 3.63 -6.76 12.72
C LEU A 190 3.96 -5.73 13.81
N HIS A 191 5.13 -5.13 13.75
CA HIS A 191 5.39 -3.82 14.32
C HIS A 191 5.57 -2.81 13.18
N GLN A 192 4.99 -1.62 13.29
CA GLN A 192 5.29 -0.56 12.34
C GLN A 192 5.28 0.80 13.04
N LYS A 193 6.19 1.67 12.62
CA LYS A 193 6.23 3.07 13.06
C LYS A 193 6.55 3.97 11.87
N GLY A 194 6.12 5.21 11.96
CA GLY A 194 6.48 6.20 10.96
C GLY A 194 6.52 7.60 11.54
N LEU A 195 7.43 8.41 11.02
CA LEU A 195 7.59 9.80 11.36
C LEU A 195 7.81 10.59 10.07
N TYR A 196 6.95 11.57 9.83
CA TYR A 196 7.00 12.44 8.67
C TYR A 196 6.99 13.89 9.14
N VAL A 197 7.80 14.70 8.48
CA VAL A 197 7.89 16.14 8.68
C VAL A 197 7.49 16.86 7.40
N ARG A 198 6.94 18.06 7.57
CA ARG A 198 6.57 18.93 6.47
C ARG A 198 6.96 20.37 6.80
N LEU A 199 7.73 20.98 5.91
CA LEU A 199 8.13 22.38 5.96
C LEU A 199 7.34 23.16 4.93
N GLY A 200 6.54 24.13 5.39
CA GLY A 200 5.61 24.91 4.60
C GLY A 200 4.17 24.78 5.12
N GLY A 201 3.47 25.91 5.15
CA GLY A 201 2.08 25.98 5.57
C GLY A 201 1.09 25.58 4.48
N ASN A 202 -0.20 25.57 4.83
CA ASN A 202 -1.28 25.22 3.90
C ASN A 202 -1.40 26.20 2.71
N LYS A 203 -0.88 27.43 2.85
CA LYS A 203 -0.87 28.46 1.80
C LYS A 203 0.49 28.63 1.13
N SER A 204 1.53 27.91 1.57
CA SER A 204 2.87 28.05 1.01
C SER A 204 2.89 27.55 -0.44
N PRO A 205 3.53 28.28 -1.37
CA PRO A 205 3.69 27.85 -2.77
C PRO A 205 4.67 26.68 -2.89
N LEU A 206 5.61 26.55 -1.95
CA LEU A 206 6.57 25.47 -1.84
C LEU A 206 6.36 24.74 -0.52
N VAL A 207 6.33 23.41 -0.55
CA VAL A 207 6.28 22.58 0.65
C VAL A 207 7.22 21.39 0.50
N LEU A 208 8.13 21.24 1.47
CA LEU A 208 9.04 20.11 1.55
C LEU A 208 8.46 19.07 2.49
N HIS A 209 8.62 17.81 2.13
CA HIS A 209 8.24 16.65 2.89
C HIS A 209 9.45 15.74 3.06
N ALA A 210 9.62 15.20 4.25
CA ALA A 210 10.55 14.12 4.52
C ALA A 210 9.92 13.16 5.52
N GLY A 211 10.31 11.90 5.52
CA GLY A 211 9.86 10.96 6.53
C GLY A 211 10.53 9.62 6.43
N VAL A 212 10.23 8.80 7.43
CA VAL A 212 10.63 7.41 7.49
C VAL A 212 9.42 6.58 7.89
N ASN A 213 9.26 5.43 7.26
CA ASN A 213 8.47 4.33 7.81
C ASN A 213 9.38 3.12 8.01
N HIS A 214 9.14 2.41 9.10
CA HIS A 214 9.87 1.21 9.49
C HIS A 214 8.85 0.16 9.93
N SER A 215 8.93 -1.00 9.31
CA SER A 215 8.07 -2.15 9.52
C SER A 215 8.92 -3.35 9.93
N VAL A 216 8.37 -4.20 10.79
CA VAL A 216 9.04 -5.42 11.25
C VAL A 216 8.05 -6.58 11.33
N GLN A 217 8.40 -7.67 10.68
CA GLN A 217 7.83 -9.00 10.90
C GLN A 217 8.56 -9.64 12.08
N TRP A 218 7.86 -9.97 13.16
CA TRP A 218 8.48 -10.49 14.38
C TRP A 218 7.61 -11.53 15.11
N GLY A 219 8.21 -12.31 16.00
CA GLY A 219 7.54 -13.38 16.73
C GLY A 219 6.96 -14.48 15.83
N GLY A 220 6.24 -15.41 16.44
CA GLY A 220 5.60 -16.53 15.75
C GLY A 220 6.33 -17.86 15.94
N TYR A 221 5.91 -18.85 15.16
CA TYR A 221 6.38 -20.23 15.24
C TYR A 221 6.55 -20.85 13.85
N ALA A 222 7.68 -21.52 13.62
CA ALA A 222 7.99 -22.26 12.40
C ALA A 222 8.25 -23.74 12.73
N GLU A 223 7.36 -24.63 12.29
CA GLU A 223 7.46 -26.09 12.55
C GLU A 223 8.75 -26.69 11.98
N THR A 224 9.22 -26.19 10.84
CA THR A 224 10.48 -26.61 10.20
C THR A 224 11.69 -26.43 11.13
N PHE A 225 11.63 -25.51 12.09
CA PHE A 225 12.71 -25.23 13.04
C PHE A 225 12.42 -25.76 14.46
N ARG A 226 11.46 -26.68 14.64
CA ARG A 226 11.13 -27.25 15.96
C ARG A 226 12.31 -27.93 16.69
N GLN A 227 13.30 -28.42 15.93
CA GLN A 227 14.51 -29.07 16.44
C GLN A 227 15.71 -28.11 16.50
N ASP A 228 15.54 -26.85 16.12
CA ASP A 228 16.59 -25.84 16.20
C ASP A 228 16.73 -25.36 17.66
N ASN A 229 17.94 -25.42 18.20
CA ASN A 229 18.25 -25.09 19.58
C ASN A 229 18.73 -23.64 19.78
N GLY A 230 18.64 -22.79 18.77
CA GLY A 230 18.96 -21.36 18.89
C GLY A 230 19.82 -20.80 17.76
N ALA A 231 19.87 -21.43 16.60
CA ALA A 231 20.49 -20.87 15.40
C ALA A 231 19.54 -19.88 14.71
N MET A 232 18.42 -20.37 14.17
CA MET A 232 17.37 -19.61 13.47
C MET A 232 16.13 -19.36 14.32
N SER A 233 15.82 -20.28 15.23
CA SER A 233 14.72 -20.18 16.19
C SER A 233 15.08 -20.93 17.48
N ARG A 234 14.25 -20.81 18.53
CA ARG A 234 14.36 -21.63 19.73
C ARG A 234 13.19 -22.60 19.78
N TYR A 235 13.43 -23.85 19.40
CA TYR A 235 12.43 -24.92 19.31
C TYR A 235 11.22 -24.51 18.46
N GLY A 236 11.48 -23.89 17.31
CA GLY A 236 10.46 -23.37 16.40
C GLY A 236 9.94 -21.98 16.76
N TYR A 237 10.15 -21.49 17.99
CA TYR A 237 9.66 -20.17 18.41
C TYR A 237 10.65 -19.06 18.07
N TYR A 238 10.12 -17.98 17.51
CA TYR A 238 10.85 -16.72 17.35
C TYR A 238 10.70 -15.84 18.59
N GLU A 239 11.67 -14.96 18.79
CA GLU A 239 11.73 -14.05 19.92
C GLU A 239 10.46 -13.17 20.01
N ASN A 240 9.80 -13.21 21.16
CA ASN A 240 8.55 -12.50 21.42
C ASN A 240 8.50 -11.81 22.80
N SER A 241 9.62 -11.78 23.53
CA SER A 241 9.73 -11.14 24.84
C SER A 241 9.80 -9.62 24.74
N TRP A 242 9.72 -8.96 25.90
CA TRP A 242 9.93 -7.52 26.00
C TRP A 242 11.33 -7.08 25.52
N LEU A 243 12.37 -7.90 25.77
CA LEU A 243 13.71 -7.65 25.26
C LEU A 243 13.71 -7.68 23.72
N GLY A 244 13.11 -8.73 23.15
CA GLY A 244 12.90 -8.86 21.71
C GLY A 244 12.20 -7.66 21.11
N TYR A 245 11.11 -7.23 21.74
CA TYR A 245 10.34 -6.07 21.29
C TYR A 245 11.16 -4.77 21.28
N ARG A 246 12.10 -4.58 22.22
CA ARG A 246 13.03 -3.44 22.16
C ARG A 246 13.96 -3.52 20.94
N GLY A 247 14.42 -4.71 20.57
CA GLY A 247 15.18 -4.96 19.33
C GLY A 247 14.35 -4.64 18.08
N VAL A 248 13.13 -5.17 18.01
CA VAL A 248 12.14 -4.92 16.95
C VAL A 248 11.90 -3.42 16.76
N VAL A 249 11.65 -2.70 17.85
CA VAL A 249 11.37 -1.27 17.82
C VAL A 249 12.60 -0.47 17.42
N SER A 250 13.79 -0.80 17.91
CA SER A 250 14.99 0.00 17.67
C SER A 250 15.63 -0.27 16.31
N GLY A 251 15.53 -1.51 15.79
CA GLY A 251 16.30 -1.96 14.64
C GLY A 251 17.80 -2.07 14.92
N MET A 252 18.19 -2.04 16.19
CA MET A 252 19.59 -2.15 16.62
C MET A 252 20.03 -3.61 16.64
N SER A 253 21.34 -3.80 16.45
CA SER A 253 21.93 -5.13 16.59
C SER A 253 21.96 -5.57 18.04
N MET A 254 21.72 -6.87 18.25
CA MET A 254 21.78 -7.51 19.56
C MET A 254 23.14 -8.18 19.82
N ALA A 255 24.13 -8.00 18.94
CA ALA A 255 25.43 -8.66 19.03
C ALA A 255 26.16 -8.32 20.35
N GLU A 256 26.25 -7.04 20.70
CA GLU A 256 26.87 -6.61 21.98
C GLU A 256 26.13 -7.20 23.19
N TYR A 257 24.79 -7.20 23.15
CA TYR A 257 23.99 -7.79 24.22
C TYR A 257 24.20 -9.30 24.32
N ALA A 258 24.31 -10.00 23.18
CA ALA A 258 24.51 -11.44 23.11
C ALA A 258 25.91 -11.85 23.62
N VAL A 259 26.94 -11.05 23.35
CA VAL A 259 28.28 -11.22 23.95
C VAL A 259 28.23 -11.08 25.47
N ALA A 260 27.53 -10.05 25.96
CA ALA A 260 27.38 -9.83 27.40
C ALA A 260 26.47 -10.86 28.10
N HIS A 261 25.58 -11.52 27.36
CA HIS A 261 24.62 -12.49 27.90
C HIS A 261 24.52 -13.76 27.01
N PRO A 262 25.55 -14.64 27.05
CA PRO A 262 25.60 -15.82 26.18
C PRO A 262 24.34 -16.68 26.29
N GLY A 263 23.81 -17.10 25.14
CA GLY A 263 22.63 -17.98 25.06
C GLY A 263 21.27 -17.31 25.34
N ARG A 264 21.23 -16.02 25.69
CA ARG A 264 19.95 -15.28 25.84
C ARG A 264 19.30 -14.96 24.50
N VAL A 265 20.10 -14.61 23.49
CA VAL A 265 19.65 -14.29 22.13
C VAL A 265 20.13 -15.39 21.19
N ILE A 266 19.26 -15.85 20.30
CA ILE A 266 19.60 -16.85 19.27
C ILE A 266 20.59 -16.26 18.25
N VAL A 267 21.36 -17.09 17.55
CA VAL A 267 22.45 -16.65 16.66
C VAL A 267 21.95 -15.65 15.61
N PHE A 268 20.85 -15.96 14.92
CA PHE A 268 20.32 -15.09 13.88
C PHE A 268 19.88 -13.71 14.41
N ASP A 269 19.23 -13.68 15.57
CA ASP A 269 18.71 -12.46 16.19
C ASP A 269 19.82 -11.54 16.73
N GLN A 270 21.07 -12.03 16.85
CA GLN A 270 22.23 -11.19 17.17
C GLN A 270 22.44 -10.11 16.12
N ASN A 271 22.12 -10.39 14.85
CA ASN A 271 22.12 -9.35 13.83
C ASN A 271 21.01 -8.34 14.13
N ARG A 272 19.73 -8.76 14.09
CA ARG A 272 18.53 -8.00 14.51
C ARG A 272 17.38 -8.97 14.80
N VAL A 273 16.51 -8.60 15.74
CA VAL A 273 15.32 -9.41 16.07
C VAL A 273 14.21 -9.17 15.03
N GLY A 274 13.91 -10.19 14.23
CA GLY A 274 12.84 -10.13 13.23
C GLY A 274 13.30 -9.66 11.85
N ASN A 275 12.35 -9.58 10.91
CA ASN A 275 12.58 -9.10 9.55
C ASN A 275 12.23 -7.61 9.45
N HIS A 276 13.25 -6.76 9.31
CA HIS A 276 13.11 -5.30 9.25
C HIS A 276 13.05 -4.84 7.80
N LEU A 277 12.21 -3.83 7.53
CA LEU A 277 12.23 -3.10 6.26
C LEU A 277 11.50 -1.77 6.36
N GLY A 278 11.78 -0.85 5.46
CA GLY A 278 11.16 0.46 5.46
C GLY A 278 11.59 1.33 4.31
N THR A 279 11.16 2.58 4.36
CA THR A 279 11.55 3.58 3.38
C THR A 279 11.88 4.92 4.02
N ILE A 280 12.90 5.59 3.50
CA ILE A 280 13.09 7.03 3.63
C ILE A 280 12.36 7.69 2.48
N ASP A 281 11.47 8.59 2.81
CA ASP A 281 10.61 9.28 1.86
C ASP A 281 10.97 10.76 1.80
N LEU A 282 11.13 11.28 0.58
CA LEU A 282 11.37 12.69 0.30
C LEU A 282 10.31 13.19 -0.67
N GLY A 283 9.83 14.43 -0.48
CA GLY A 283 8.82 15.01 -1.36
C GLY A 283 8.94 16.52 -1.49
N LEU A 284 8.69 17.01 -2.69
CA LEU A 284 8.63 18.42 -3.04
C LEU A 284 7.27 18.72 -3.66
N GLN A 285 6.48 19.54 -2.99
CA GLN A 285 5.22 20.05 -3.53
C GLN A 285 5.38 21.51 -3.95
N VAL A 286 5.06 21.79 -5.22
CA VAL A 286 4.98 23.15 -5.76
C VAL A 286 3.54 23.45 -6.16
N ARG A 287 2.98 24.53 -5.64
CA ARG A 287 1.56 24.89 -5.80
C ARG A 287 1.41 26.13 -6.66
N PHE A 288 0.97 25.93 -7.89
CA PHE A 288 0.61 27.01 -8.79
C PHE A 288 -0.89 27.32 -8.69
N LYS A 289 -1.31 28.45 -9.28
CA LYS A 289 -2.73 28.81 -9.35
C LYS A 289 -3.53 27.79 -10.19
N ALA A 290 -2.96 27.33 -11.29
CA ALA A 290 -3.63 26.45 -12.25
C ALA A 290 -3.42 24.95 -11.99
N PHE A 291 -2.35 24.56 -11.29
CA PHE A 291 -2.00 23.17 -11.04
C PHE A 291 -1.10 23.01 -9.82
N ASP A 292 -0.99 21.80 -9.28
CA ASP A 292 0.01 21.43 -8.28
C ASP A 292 0.96 20.37 -8.87
N LEU A 293 2.25 20.50 -8.58
CA LEU A 293 3.25 19.47 -8.82
C LEU A 293 3.64 18.83 -7.48
N PHE A 294 3.83 17.52 -7.50
CA PHE A 294 4.39 16.78 -6.38
C PHE A 294 5.43 15.79 -6.91
N ALA A 295 6.70 16.10 -6.70
CA ALA A 295 7.80 15.18 -6.95
C ALA A 295 8.12 14.43 -5.66
N TYR A 296 8.39 13.14 -5.75
CA TYR A 296 8.70 12.31 -4.59
C TYR A 296 9.73 11.26 -4.93
N ARG A 297 10.47 10.85 -3.89
CA ARG A 297 11.44 9.75 -3.93
C ARG A 297 11.27 8.92 -2.67
N GLN A 298 11.31 7.61 -2.83
CA GLN A 298 11.45 6.66 -1.72
C GLN A 298 12.76 5.88 -1.89
N ILE A 299 13.47 5.68 -0.80
CA ILE A 299 14.71 4.89 -0.70
C ILE A 299 14.42 3.74 0.27
N MET A 300 14.57 2.50 -0.18
CA MET A 300 14.30 1.31 0.62
C MET A 300 15.44 1.04 1.60
N PHE A 301 15.12 0.37 2.69
CA PHE A 301 16.10 -0.30 3.55
C PHE A 301 15.50 -1.59 4.12
N GLU A 302 16.31 -2.65 4.25
CA GLU A 302 15.95 -3.89 4.96
C GLU A 302 16.91 -4.25 6.11
N ASP A 303 18.12 -3.72 6.07
CA ASP A 303 19.16 -4.05 7.03
C ASP A 303 19.99 -2.82 7.44
N GLY A 304 21.12 -3.05 8.11
CA GLY A 304 22.04 -2.00 8.51
C GLY A 304 22.81 -1.35 7.35
N SER A 305 22.70 -1.84 6.11
CA SER A 305 23.50 -1.34 4.99
C SER A 305 23.16 0.11 4.62
N LEU A 306 21.99 0.61 5.05
CA LEU A 306 21.59 2.01 4.95
C LEU A 306 22.60 2.96 5.62
N PHE A 307 23.23 2.56 6.74
CA PHE A 307 24.26 3.36 7.41
C PHE A 307 25.47 3.63 6.49
N TYR A 308 25.70 2.74 5.52
CA TYR A 308 26.79 2.83 4.54
C TYR A 308 26.34 3.41 3.19
N ARG A 309 25.10 3.87 3.07
CA ARG A 309 24.50 4.48 1.86
C ARG A 309 24.49 3.59 0.63
N LEU A 310 24.60 2.27 0.79
CA LEU A 310 24.71 1.32 -0.33
C LEU A 310 23.44 1.25 -1.17
N GLN A 311 22.28 1.62 -0.60
CA GLN A 311 20.98 1.47 -1.24
C GLN A 311 20.50 2.74 -1.97
N ALA A 312 21.35 3.77 -2.10
CA ALA A 312 20.95 5.04 -2.72
C ALA A 312 20.79 4.96 -4.25
N ALA A 313 21.37 3.95 -4.90
CA ALA A 313 21.23 3.71 -6.33
C ALA A 313 19.82 3.21 -6.69
N ASP A 314 19.26 2.34 -5.85
CA ASP A 314 17.87 1.92 -5.95
C ASP A 314 16.92 3.07 -5.60
N SER A 315 15.81 3.13 -6.31
CA SER A 315 14.90 4.26 -6.17
C SER A 315 13.52 4.02 -6.70
N PHE A 316 12.55 4.58 -5.98
CA PHE A 316 11.21 4.82 -6.48
C PHE A 316 11.01 6.32 -6.58
N ASN A 317 10.94 6.84 -7.79
CA ASN A 317 10.77 8.27 -8.05
C ASN A 317 9.44 8.48 -8.76
N GLY A 318 8.79 9.60 -8.47
CA GLY A 318 7.59 9.97 -9.19
C GLY A 318 7.36 11.47 -9.27
N LEU A 319 6.62 11.84 -10.31
CA LEU A 319 6.11 13.19 -10.52
C LEU A 319 4.61 13.11 -10.76
N ARG A 320 3.86 13.80 -9.90
CA ARG A 320 2.43 13.99 -10.04
C ARG A 320 2.11 15.42 -10.39
N TRP A 321 1.34 15.60 -11.45
CA TRP A 321 0.68 16.85 -11.80
C TRP A 321 -0.82 16.75 -11.51
N LEU A 322 -1.37 17.77 -10.83
CA LEU A 322 -2.79 17.88 -10.51
C LEU A 322 -3.37 19.17 -11.07
N ASN A 323 -4.39 19.05 -11.91
CA ASN A 323 -5.09 20.20 -12.47
C ASN A 323 -6.02 20.85 -11.43
N LYS A 324 -5.88 22.16 -11.22
CA LYS A 324 -6.73 22.95 -10.31
C LYS A 324 -7.71 23.87 -11.03
N LYS A 325 -7.64 23.95 -12.37
CA LYS A 325 -8.54 24.81 -13.14
C LYS A 325 -9.98 24.32 -12.98
N ARG A 326 -10.83 25.20 -12.44
CA ARG A 326 -12.29 25.00 -12.37
C ARG A 326 -12.93 25.31 -13.72
N SER A 327 -12.56 24.54 -14.74
CA SER A 327 -13.17 24.58 -16.06
C SER A 327 -13.99 23.31 -16.26
N ASP A 328 -15.03 23.33 -17.08
CA ASP A 328 -15.85 22.16 -17.38
C ASP A 328 -15.81 21.79 -18.87
N PRO A 329 -14.61 21.53 -19.43
CA PRO A 329 -14.49 21.16 -20.83
C PRO A 329 -15.12 19.80 -21.08
N ALA A 330 -15.45 19.52 -22.35
CA ALA A 330 -15.95 18.22 -22.78
C ALA A 330 -14.98 17.09 -22.40
N PHE A 331 -13.68 17.35 -22.47
CA PHE A 331 -12.62 16.47 -21.99
C PHE A 331 -11.72 17.20 -21.00
N TYR A 332 -11.57 16.66 -19.80
CA TYR A 332 -10.77 17.26 -18.72
C TYR A 332 -9.76 16.26 -18.18
N LEU A 333 -8.47 16.55 -18.36
CA LEU A 333 -7.36 15.86 -17.70
C LEU A 333 -7.18 16.44 -16.29
N SER A 334 -7.40 15.61 -15.27
CA SER A 334 -7.35 16.01 -13.86
C SER A 334 -6.02 15.69 -13.20
N ARG A 335 -5.35 14.62 -13.64
CA ARG A 335 -4.11 14.11 -13.05
C ARG A 335 -3.24 13.42 -14.07
N VAL A 336 -1.93 13.64 -13.93
CA VAL A 336 -0.87 12.88 -14.59
C VAL A 336 0.11 12.41 -13.53
N THR A 337 0.51 11.16 -13.61
CA THR A 337 1.50 10.54 -12.73
C THR A 337 2.51 9.81 -13.61
N VAL A 338 3.79 10.13 -13.43
CA VAL A 338 4.90 9.41 -14.05
C VAL A 338 5.78 8.89 -12.93
N GLU A 339 6.07 7.59 -12.94
CA GLU A 339 6.91 6.96 -11.93
C GLU A 339 7.95 6.05 -12.56
N PHE A 340 9.09 5.93 -11.87
CA PHE A 340 10.16 5.01 -12.18
C PHE A 340 10.60 4.28 -10.91
N LEU A 341 10.64 2.96 -10.95
CA LEU A 341 11.16 2.09 -9.90
C LEU A 341 12.41 1.38 -10.41
N SER A 342 13.46 1.32 -9.59
CA SER A 342 14.59 0.42 -9.76
C SER A 342 14.98 -0.20 -8.41
N THR A 343 15.08 -1.53 -8.39
CA THR A 343 15.53 -2.34 -7.24
C THR A 343 16.67 -3.28 -7.63
N ILE A 344 17.44 -2.92 -8.65
CA ILE A 344 18.43 -3.79 -9.27
C ILE A 344 19.73 -3.86 -8.46
N ASP A 345 20.06 -2.79 -7.75
CA ASP A 345 21.36 -2.61 -7.13
C ASP A 345 21.44 -3.36 -5.81
N GLN A 346 20.47 -3.15 -4.92
CA GLN A 346 20.35 -3.79 -3.61
C GLN A 346 21.66 -3.78 -2.80
N GLY A 347 22.40 -2.67 -2.86
CA GLY A 347 23.69 -2.52 -2.20
C GLY A 347 24.87 -3.21 -2.91
N GLY A 348 24.67 -3.70 -4.13
CA GLY A 348 25.67 -4.36 -4.98
C GLY A 348 25.55 -5.89 -4.99
N ALA A 349 26.36 -6.55 -5.84
CA ALA A 349 26.32 -7.99 -6.05
C ALA A 349 27.15 -8.82 -5.05
N GLU A 350 27.85 -8.15 -4.11
CA GLU A 350 28.75 -8.79 -3.15
C GLU A 350 28.16 -8.75 -1.74
N PHE A 351 28.45 -9.77 -0.93
CA PHE A 351 28.16 -9.80 0.50
C PHE A 351 29.41 -10.26 1.27
N MET A 352 29.99 -9.37 2.06
CA MET A 352 31.18 -9.60 2.88
C MET A 352 31.01 -8.92 4.25
N ASP A 353 30.96 -9.71 5.32
CA ASP A 353 30.80 -9.18 6.68
C ASP A 353 31.95 -8.27 7.10
N THR A 354 33.15 -8.50 6.59
CA THR A 354 34.37 -7.75 6.94
C THR A 354 34.49 -6.40 6.24
N ASP A 355 33.76 -6.18 5.15
CA ASP A 355 33.82 -4.92 4.39
C ASP A 355 32.43 -4.27 4.36
N PRO A 356 32.22 -3.18 5.13
CA PRO A 356 30.96 -2.47 5.15
C PRO A 356 30.49 -1.93 3.80
N ARG A 357 31.37 -1.78 2.81
CA ARG A 357 31.03 -1.32 1.46
C ARG A 357 30.55 -2.45 0.53
N LYS A 358 30.70 -3.70 0.97
CA LYS A 358 30.34 -4.91 0.22
C LYS A 358 29.29 -5.73 0.99
N ARG A 359 28.39 -5.06 1.70
CA ARG A 359 27.25 -5.68 2.39
C ARG A 359 25.97 -5.47 1.56
N GLY A 360 26.02 -5.90 0.29
CA GLY A 360 24.90 -5.85 -0.63
C GLY A 360 24.21 -7.21 -0.75
N ARG A 361 23.65 -7.48 -1.92
CA ARG A 361 22.72 -8.59 -2.18
C ARG A 361 21.52 -8.53 -1.26
N ASP A 362 21.07 -7.32 -0.94
CA ASP A 362 19.90 -7.07 -0.10
C ASP A 362 18.69 -7.68 -0.82
N ASN A 363 18.32 -8.91 -0.46
CA ASN A 363 17.34 -9.72 -1.18
C ASN A 363 15.92 -9.23 -0.88
N TYR A 364 15.59 -8.01 -1.32
CA TYR A 364 14.41 -7.25 -0.91
C TYR A 364 13.14 -8.11 -0.83
N PHE A 365 12.33 -7.87 0.19
CA PHE A 365 11.07 -8.56 0.54
C PHE A 365 11.22 -10.01 1.01
N ASN A 366 12.44 -10.58 1.00
CA ASN A 366 12.71 -11.93 1.52
C ASN A 366 13.49 -11.88 2.83
N ASN A 367 13.31 -12.92 3.66
CA ASN A 367 14.06 -13.07 4.90
C ASN A 367 14.26 -14.55 5.24
N SER A 368 15.39 -14.89 5.87
CA SER A 368 15.74 -16.28 6.18
C SER A 368 14.88 -16.91 7.29
N GLN A 369 14.42 -16.13 8.27
CA GLN A 369 13.46 -16.57 9.30
C GLN A 369 12.01 -16.47 8.79
N TYR A 370 11.67 -15.40 8.06
CA TYR A 370 10.32 -15.19 7.52
C TYR A 370 10.30 -15.52 6.03
N GLN A 371 10.44 -16.80 5.69
CA GLN A 371 10.55 -17.28 4.30
C GLN A 371 9.28 -17.09 3.47
N ASP A 372 8.13 -16.92 4.13
CA ASP A 372 6.90 -16.45 3.49
C ASP A 372 7.06 -15.03 2.89
N GLY A 373 8.10 -14.27 3.25
CA GLY A 373 8.36 -12.93 2.73
C GLY A 373 7.39 -11.85 3.19
N TRP A 374 7.62 -10.62 2.70
CA TRP A 374 6.82 -9.42 2.97
C TRP A 374 5.50 -9.40 2.17
N MET A 375 4.63 -10.36 2.47
CA MET A 375 3.30 -10.52 1.86
C MET A 375 2.23 -10.80 2.91
N TYR A 376 0.96 -10.62 2.53
CA TYR A 376 -0.22 -10.91 3.35
C TYR A 376 -1.32 -11.53 2.46
N PHE A 377 -1.80 -12.72 2.83
CA PHE A 377 -2.70 -13.56 2.03
C PHE A 377 -2.20 -13.75 0.58
N GLY A 378 -0.93 -14.08 0.44
CA GLY A 378 -0.30 -14.36 -0.85
C GLY A 378 -0.06 -13.13 -1.74
N ARG A 379 -0.23 -11.91 -1.22
CA ARG A 379 0.00 -10.65 -1.96
C ARG A 379 1.07 -9.81 -1.31
N THR A 380 1.97 -9.25 -2.13
CA THR A 380 2.99 -8.29 -1.68
C THR A 380 2.32 -7.13 -0.94
N LEU A 381 2.82 -6.83 0.27
CA LEU A 381 2.37 -5.67 1.04
C LEU A 381 2.84 -4.35 0.42
N GLY A 382 3.98 -4.36 -0.27
CA GLY A 382 4.55 -3.23 -0.97
C GLY A 382 4.10 -3.10 -2.43
N THR A 383 4.98 -2.59 -3.29
CA THR A 383 4.70 -2.40 -4.73
C THR A 383 4.25 -3.73 -5.38
N PRO A 384 3.21 -3.74 -6.23
CA PRO A 384 2.73 -4.92 -6.92
C PRO A 384 3.70 -5.41 -8.01
N PHE A 385 4.77 -4.68 -8.31
CA PHE A 385 5.78 -5.07 -9.30
C PHE A 385 6.85 -6.00 -8.75
N ILE A 386 6.91 -6.18 -7.43
CA ILE A 386 7.67 -7.27 -6.80
C ILE A 386 6.65 -8.37 -6.51
N ILE A 387 6.57 -9.32 -7.44
CA ILE A 387 5.47 -10.28 -7.54
C ILE A 387 5.86 -11.57 -6.77
N PRO A 388 5.00 -12.09 -5.89
CA PRO A 388 5.25 -13.37 -5.21
C PRO A 388 5.46 -14.50 -6.23
N ASP A 389 6.31 -15.47 -5.92
CA ASP A 389 6.60 -16.56 -6.87
C ASP A 389 5.34 -17.35 -7.26
N SER A 390 4.43 -17.53 -6.30
CA SER A 390 3.11 -18.16 -6.49
C SER A 390 2.21 -17.45 -7.53
N GLU A 391 2.47 -16.18 -7.81
CA GLU A 391 1.77 -15.40 -8.82
C GLU A 391 2.49 -15.41 -10.19
N LEU A 392 3.78 -15.74 -10.25
CA LEU A 392 4.49 -15.79 -11.53
C LEU A 392 3.91 -16.84 -12.47
N LYS A 393 4.02 -16.60 -13.78
CA LYS A 393 3.63 -17.60 -14.78
C LYS A 393 4.45 -18.89 -14.62
N LYS A 394 3.84 -20.04 -14.93
CA LYS A 394 4.43 -21.36 -14.63
C LYS A 394 5.84 -21.57 -15.17
N SER A 395 6.15 -21.01 -16.35
CA SER A 395 7.46 -21.21 -17.00
C SER A 395 8.62 -20.43 -16.37
N VAL A 396 8.37 -19.49 -15.47
CA VAL A 396 9.41 -18.73 -14.76
C VAL A 396 9.37 -18.90 -13.25
N ARG A 397 8.25 -19.41 -12.73
CA ARG A 397 8.05 -19.78 -11.32
C ARG A 397 9.13 -20.76 -10.84
N LYS A 398 9.59 -20.60 -9.61
CA LYS A 398 10.56 -21.49 -8.95
C LYS A 398 9.98 -22.32 -7.80
N ASN A 399 8.69 -22.13 -7.50
CA ASN A 399 7.95 -22.73 -6.40
C ASN A 399 8.57 -22.40 -5.03
N ALA A 400 9.06 -21.17 -4.88
CA ALA A 400 9.52 -20.63 -3.61
C ALA A 400 8.36 -20.04 -2.82
N LEU A 401 8.48 -19.97 -1.49
CA LEU A 401 7.44 -19.37 -0.64
C LEU A 401 7.37 -17.84 -0.80
N GLY A 402 8.52 -17.18 -0.94
CA GLY A 402 8.64 -15.72 -1.05
C GLY A 402 8.73 -15.18 -2.48
N PHE A 403 9.73 -14.33 -2.72
CA PHE A 403 9.92 -13.59 -3.96
C PHE A 403 11.15 -14.11 -4.73
N THR A 404 10.94 -14.53 -5.96
CA THR A 404 12.01 -15.01 -6.86
C THR A 404 12.38 -13.98 -7.92
N ASN A 405 11.70 -12.84 -7.92
CA ASN A 405 11.98 -11.67 -8.74
C ASN A 405 11.75 -10.40 -7.93
N ASN A 406 12.83 -9.86 -7.36
CA ASN A 406 12.83 -8.63 -6.58
C ASN A 406 13.83 -7.60 -7.09
N ARG A 407 14.57 -7.91 -8.16
CA ARG A 407 15.39 -6.97 -8.93
C ARG A 407 14.64 -6.59 -10.20
N VAL A 408 14.00 -5.43 -10.16
CA VAL A 408 13.11 -4.95 -11.23
C VAL A 408 13.36 -3.49 -11.56
N GLU A 409 13.18 -3.15 -12.83
CA GLU A 409 13.03 -1.77 -13.30
C GLU A 409 11.62 -1.60 -13.85
N VAL A 410 10.94 -0.51 -13.50
CA VAL A 410 9.56 -0.26 -13.95
C VAL A 410 9.39 1.19 -14.35
N GLY A 411 8.90 1.43 -15.56
CA GLY A 411 8.35 2.72 -15.98
C GLY A 411 6.84 2.70 -15.91
N HIS A 412 6.22 3.74 -15.36
CA HIS A 412 4.77 3.84 -15.20
C HIS A 412 4.22 5.21 -15.60
N LEU A 413 3.10 5.19 -16.33
CA LEU A 413 2.28 6.36 -16.65
C LEU A 413 0.85 6.13 -16.18
N GLY A 414 0.34 7.05 -15.38
CA GLY A 414 -1.03 7.10 -14.92
C GLY A 414 -1.71 8.40 -15.34
N LEU A 415 -2.86 8.32 -16.00
CA LEU A 415 -3.68 9.48 -16.36
C LEU A 415 -5.09 9.32 -15.79
N ALA A 416 -5.69 10.42 -15.33
CA ALA A 416 -7.10 10.43 -14.98
C ALA A 416 -7.77 11.72 -15.41
N GLY A 417 -9.07 11.63 -15.63
CA GLY A 417 -9.86 12.75 -16.05
C GLY A 417 -11.35 12.45 -16.08
N ARG A 418 -12.08 13.36 -16.70
CA ARG A 418 -13.52 13.23 -16.93
C ARG A 418 -13.88 13.63 -18.34
N ILE A 419 -14.92 13.00 -18.85
CA ILE A 419 -15.66 13.37 -20.06
C ILE A 419 -16.97 13.98 -19.57
N HIS A 420 -17.20 15.24 -19.91
CA HIS A 420 -18.27 16.07 -19.34
C HIS A 420 -18.26 16.04 -17.79
N ARG A 421 -19.44 16.15 -17.16
CA ARG A 421 -19.59 16.20 -15.70
C ARG A 421 -19.75 14.84 -15.01
N ARG A 422 -20.08 13.78 -15.76
CA ARG A 422 -20.61 12.54 -15.18
C ARG A 422 -19.75 11.31 -15.44
N THR A 423 -18.86 11.38 -16.42
CA THR A 423 -18.07 10.23 -16.85
C THR A 423 -16.63 10.44 -16.43
N SER A 424 -16.10 9.60 -15.55
CA SER A 424 -14.68 9.56 -15.21
C SER A 424 -13.95 8.56 -16.11
N TRP A 425 -12.67 8.79 -16.33
CA TRP A 425 -11.79 7.86 -17.00
C TRP A 425 -10.42 7.81 -16.32
N GLU A 426 -9.78 6.64 -16.38
CA GLU A 426 -8.46 6.37 -15.81
C GLU A 426 -7.68 5.48 -16.79
N LEU A 427 -6.41 5.82 -17.05
CA LEU A 427 -5.47 5.03 -17.85
C LEU A 427 -4.24 4.74 -17.00
N LYS A 428 -3.77 3.49 -17.02
CA LYS A 428 -2.48 3.09 -16.45
C LYS A 428 -1.71 2.28 -17.49
N LEU A 429 -0.45 2.61 -17.69
CA LEU A 429 0.48 1.91 -18.57
C LEU A 429 1.76 1.65 -17.81
N SER A 430 2.28 0.43 -17.87
CA SER A 430 3.50 0.07 -17.17
C SER A 430 4.30 -0.94 -17.97
N ALA A 431 5.60 -0.73 -18.00
CA ALA A 431 6.55 -1.67 -18.58
C ALA A 431 7.62 -1.97 -17.52
N SER A 432 7.91 -3.25 -17.31
CA SER A 432 8.96 -3.69 -16.40
C SER A 432 9.99 -4.57 -17.08
N ARG A 433 11.22 -4.48 -16.57
CA ARG A 433 12.32 -5.39 -16.89
C ARG A 433 12.73 -6.09 -15.60
N ASN A 434 12.82 -7.40 -15.67
CA ASN A 434 12.91 -8.26 -14.50
C ASN A 434 14.18 -9.11 -14.57
N TYR A 435 14.94 -9.13 -13.48
CA TYR A 435 16.29 -9.72 -13.42
C TYR A 435 16.37 -10.95 -12.50
N GLY A 436 15.30 -11.30 -11.78
CA GLY A 436 15.29 -12.37 -10.78
C GLY A 436 15.79 -11.86 -9.41
N THR A 437 16.65 -12.64 -8.76
CA THR A 437 17.38 -12.21 -7.55
C THR A 437 18.88 -12.32 -7.78
N TYR A 438 19.73 -11.81 -6.88
CA TYR A 438 21.16 -12.08 -6.95
C TYR A 438 21.54 -13.55 -6.72
N ILE A 439 20.68 -14.32 -6.05
CA ILE A 439 20.92 -15.76 -5.78
C ILE A 439 20.46 -16.59 -6.99
N MET A 440 19.35 -16.20 -7.60
CA MET A 440 18.74 -16.88 -8.74
C MET A 440 18.43 -15.86 -9.84
N PRO A 441 19.44 -15.33 -10.54
CA PRO A 441 19.22 -14.39 -11.62
C PRO A 441 18.56 -15.09 -12.81
N TYR A 442 17.79 -14.33 -13.60
CA TYR A 442 17.37 -14.82 -14.90
C TYR A 442 18.54 -14.78 -15.89
N TYR A 443 18.69 -15.81 -16.72
CA TYR A 443 19.73 -15.87 -17.76
C TYR A 443 19.64 -14.69 -18.75
N LYS A 444 18.42 -14.26 -19.05
CA LYS A 444 18.12 -13.05 -19.81
C LYS A 444 17.04 -12.28 -19.07
N THR A 445 17.08 -10.96 -19.15
CA THR A 445 16.04 -10.12 -18.59
C THR A 445 14.69 -10.46 -19.20
N LEU A 446 13.65 -10.44 -18.36
CA LEU A 446 12.29 -10.74 -18.76
C LEU A 446 11.48 -9.45 -18.75
N ASP A 447 11.00 -9.03 -19.92
CA ASP A 447 10.19 -7.82 -20.04
C ASP A 447 8.70 -8.17 -19.85
N GLN A 448 7.93 -7.23 -19.29
CA GLN A 448 6.49 -7.35 -19.08
C GLN A 448 5.83 -5.99 -19.30
N PHE A 449 4.70 -5.97 -20.00
CA PHE A 449 3.83 -4.82 -20.14
C PHE A 449 2.48 -5.11 -19.47
N SER A 450 1.90 -4.07 -18.84
CA SER A 450 0.57 -4.10 -18.26
C SER A 450 -0.14 -2.76 -18.49
N GLY A 451 -1.27 -2.80 -19.19
CA GLY A 451 -2.13 -1.66 -19.51
C GLY A 451 -3.53 -1.77 -18.89
N TYR A 452 -4.18 -0.63 -18.66
CA TYR A 452 -5.52 -0.55 -18.08
C TYR A 452 -6.24 0.73 -18.49
N LEU A 453 -7.48 0.61 -18.93
CA LEU A 453 -8.39 1.72 -19.18
C LEU A 453 -9.71 1.47 -18.45
N ARG A 454 -10.13 2.41 -17.60
CA ARG A 454 -11.45 2.41 -16.96
C ARG A 454 -12.26 3.61 -17.38
N ILE A 455 -13.56 3.39 -17.53
CA ILE A 455 -14.58 4.41 -17.72
C ILE A 455 -15.70 4.16 -16.70
N GLY A 456 -16.12 5.19 -15.99
CA GLY A 456 -17.25 5.12 -15.04
C GLY A 456 -18.22 6.27 -15.27
N THR A 457 -19.52 6.02 -15.19
CA THR A 457 -20.56 7.05 -15.40
C THR A 457 -21.60 7.05 -14.29
N GLN A 458 -21.93 8.25 -13.80
CA GLN A 458 -22.98 8.43 -12.80
C GLN A 458 -24.36 8.33 -13.45
N LEU A 459 -25.22 7.49 -12.88
CA LEU A 459 -26.55 7.21 -13.39
C LEU A 459 -27.53 8.33 -13.02
N LYS A 460 -28.25 8.86 -14.02
CA LYS A 460 -29.18 9.99 -13.80
C LYS A 460 -30.40 9.58 -12.97
N TRP A 461 -30.86 8.35 -13.17
CA TRP A 461 -32.10 7.81 -12.59
C TRP A 461 -31.90 7.19 -11.21
N LEU A 462 -30.64 6.99 -10.77
CA LEU A 462 -30.32 6.42 -9.46
C LEU A 462 -29.28 7.28 -8.74
N LYS A 463 -29.74 8.06 -7.77
CA LYS A 463 -28.86 8.93 -6.98
C LYS A 463 -27.76 8.11 -6.29
N GLY A 464 -26.50 8.43 -6.55
CA GLY A 464 -25.34 7.70 -6.05
C GLY A 464 -25.12 6.34 -6.73
N GLY A 465 -25.76 6.10 -7.87
CA GLY A 465 -25.51 4.95 -8.74
C GLY A 465 -24.39 5.26 -9.75
N GLU A 466 -23.44 4.35 -9.88
CA GLU A 466 -22.36 4.38 -10.88
C GLU A 466 -22.35 3.05 -11.65
N LEU A 467 -22.29 3.15 -12.98
CA LEU A 467 -21.93 2.03 -13.85
C LEU A 467 -20.50 2.27 -14.33
N SER A 468 -19.62 1.29 -14.17
CA SER A 468 -18.24 1.38 -14.66
C SER A 468 -17.79 0.11 -15.36
N GLY A 469 -16.91 0.29 -16.33
CA GLY A 469 -16.23 -0.77 -17.04
C GLY A 469 -14.73 -0.50 -17.10
N ALA A 470 -13.92 -1.54 -17.13
CA ALA A 470 -12.49 -1.45 -17.39
C ALA A 470 -12.02 -2.59 -18.29
N VAL A 471 -10.99 -2.32 -19.07
CA VAL A 471 -10.24 -3.30 -19.85
C VAL A 471 -8.78 -3.21 -19.42
N ALA A 472 -8.13 -4.35 -19.25
CA ALA A 472 -6.72 -4.45 -18.94
C ALA A 472 -6.05 -5.48 -19.83
N TYR A 473 -4.77 -5.26 -20.11
CA TYR A 473 -3.99 -6.09 -20.99
C TYR A 473 -2.61 -6.33 -20.41
N ASP A 474 -2.22 -7.59 -20.31
CA ASP A 474 -0.88 -8.03 -19.91
C ASP A 474 -0.22 -8.73 -21.08
N ASP A 475 1.04 -8.41 -21.35
CA ASP A 475 1.86 -9.12 -22.33
C ASP A 475 3.33 -9.17 -21.91
N GLY A 476 3.96 -10.33 -22.08
CA GLY A 476 5.39 -10.49 -21.80
C GLY A 476 5.75 -11.79 -21.12
N ARG A 477 6.83 -11.73 -20.32
CA ARG A 477 7.51 -12.91 -19.81
C ARG A 477 7.38 -13.17 -18.32
N ILE A 478 6.62 -12.37 -17.58
CA ILE A 478 6.45 -12.54 -16.13
C ILE A 478 5.06 -13.05 -15.77
N LEU A 479 4.04 -12.53 -16.45
CA LEU A 479 2.65 -12.91 -16.30
C LEU A 479 2.16 -13.63 -17.56
N ASP A 480 1.04 -14.34 -17.45
CA ASP A 480 0.37 -14.91 -18.61
C ASP A 480 -0.24 -13.78 -19.45
N SER A 481 -0.07 -13.82 -20.78
CA SER A 481 -0.69 -12.83 -21.66
C SER A 481 -2.20 -12.88 -21.50
N THR A 482 -2.79 -11.76 -21.09
CA THR A 482 -4.16 -11.71 -20.60
C THR A 482 -4.85 -10.44 -21.08
N LEU A 483 -5.96 -10.57 -21.81
CA LEU A 483 -6.92 -9.49 -22.00
C LEU A 483 -8.07 -9.71 -21.02
N GLY A 484 -8.21 -8.81 -20.06
CA GLY A 484 -9.19 -8.87 -18.98
C GLY A 484 -10.19 -7.71 -19.04
N GLY A 485 -11.43 -7.97 -18.62
CA GLY A 485 -12.50 -7.00 -18.48
C GLY A 485 -13.06 -6.99 -17.07
N PHE A 486 -13.47 -5.81 -16.62
CA PHE A 486 -14.19 -5.59 -15.38
C PHE A 486 -15.44 -4.80 -15.67
N VAL A 487 -16.58 -5.23 -15.15
CA VAL A 487 -17.84 -4.47 -15.21
C VAL A 487 -18.38 -4.37 -13.79
N SER A 488 -18.83 -3.20 -13.38
CA SER A 488 -19.46 -3.04 -12.08
C SER A 488 -20.58 -2.01 -12.06
N PHE A 489 -21.55 -2.31 -11.21
CA PHE A 489 -22.62 -1.41 -10.81
C PHE A 489 -22.51 -1.18 -9.30
N ARG A 490 -22.41 0.09 -8.90
CA ARG A 490 -22.25 0.48 -7.50
C ARG A 490 -23.32 1.49 -7.10
N LYS A 491 -23.94 1.27 -5.94
CA LYS A 491 -24.81 2.23 -5.28
C LYS A 491 -24.17 2.69 -3.98
N THR A 492 -24.12 4.01 -3.78
CA THR A 492 -23.72 4.62 -2.50
C THR A 492 -24.84 5.49 -1.94
N GLY A 493 -24.93 5.60 -0.62
CA GLY A 493 -25.90 6.47 0.05
C GLY A 493 -25.40 6.99 1.40
N THR A 494 -26.15 7.92 1.97
CA THR A 494 -25.94 8.51 3.30
C THR A 494 -27.18 8.25 4.15
N PHE A 495 -27.02 8.07 5.46
CA PHE A 495 -28.11 7.91 6.42
C PHE A 495 -27.79 8.58 7.76
#